data_AF-A0A842RAT9-F1
#
_entry.id   AF-A0A842RAT9-F1
#
_cell.length_a   1.000
_cell.length_b   1.000
_cell.length_c   1.000
_cell.angle_alpha   90.00
_cell.angle_beta   90.00
_cell.angle_gamma   90.00
#
_symmetry.space_group_name_H-M   'P 1'
#
loop_
_entity.id
_entity.type
_entity.pdbx_description
1 polymer ?
#
loop_
_entity_poly.entity_id
_entity_poly.type
_entity_poly.pdbx_seq_one_letter_code
_entity_poly.pdbx_strand_id
1 'polypeptide(L)'
;MSFIDWYYQYQDWIMLVCMFITIALILLVFYSLKKMGVDVLYTRKGIHISAGCYSFFWLMASDSQWARWIAAIPPAVFVLVFLLIGFKLIPAKSLVDSMSRTGEPFDLVKGTLFYSIIMTLICIFIWKEQPWGLIAIMVVAWGDGLAPIVGQNFGKIKYKSLSGSEKTLEGSLTMFLVSVVFSYVICLAFGFQVFSMTNWLWGKILILVLAGTIVEGLSPTDIDNIMVPLTVVLLSWAFGLYWLNPLA
;
A
#
# COMPACT_ATOMS: atom_id res chain seq x y z
N MET A 1 -25.80 28.67 3.62
CA MET A 1 -24.57 27.85 3.73
C MET A 1 -23.85 27.92 2.41
N SER A 2 -22.58 28.36 2.40
CA SER A 2 -21.82 28.40 1.14
C SER A 2 -21.41 26.97 0.71
N PHE A 3 -20.99 26.81 -0.55
CA PHE A 3 -20.43 25.54 -1.02
C PHE A 3 -19.18 25.13 -0.23
N ILE A 4 -18.36 26.11 0.17
CA ILE A 4 -17.13 25.87 0.93
C ILE A 4 -17.46 25.33 2.32
N ASP A 5 -18.41 25.96 3.02
CA ASP A 5 -18.86 25.49 4.33
C ASP A 5 -19.45 24.07 4.25
N TRP A 6 -20.22 23.80 3.19
CA TRP A 6 -20.75 22.47 2.92
C TRP A 6 -19.63 21.45 2.68
N TYR A 7 -18.63 21.77 1.84
CA TYR A 7 -17.52 20.86 1.59
C TYR A 7 -16.80 20.48 2.89
N TYR A 8 -16.37 21.47 3.69
CA TYR A 8 -15.64 21.18 4.92
C TYR A 8 -16.47 20.43 5.97
N GLN A 9 -17.80 20.62 5.96
CA GLN A 9 -18.71 19.87 6.81
C GLN A 9 -18.81 18.38 6.42
N TYR A 10 -18.71 18.05 5.12
CA TYR A 10 -18.92 16.69 4.61
C TYR A 10 -17.66 16.04 4.01
N GLN A 11 -16.49 16.68 4.06
CA GLN A 11 -15.28 16.25 3.34
C GLN A 11 -14.85 14.82 3.65
N ASP A 12 -15.00 14.33 4.88
CA ASP A 12 -14.64 12.94 5.23
C ASP A 12 -15.58 11.92 4.57
N TRP A 13 -16.87 12.26 4.47
CA TRP A 13 -17.85 11.42 3.76
C TRP A 13 -17.64 11.46 2.25
N ILE A 14 -17.31 12.64 1.71
CA ILE A 14 -16.95 12.80 0.30
C ILE A 14 -15.71 11.96 -0.01
N MET A 15 -14.68 12.03 0.83
CA MET A 15 -13.47 11.19 0.75
C MET A 15 -13.84 9.71 0.71
N LEU A 16 -14.70 9.24 1.62
CA LEU A 16 -15.14 7.83 1.66
C LEU A 16 -15.83 7.40 0.36
N VAL A 17 -16.75 8.23 -0.14
CA VAL A 17 -17.48 7.95 -1.40
C VAL A 17 -16.49 7.90 -2.58
N CYS A 18 -15.57 8.86 -2.66
CA CYS A 18 -14.53 8.86 -3.69
C CYS A 18 -13.66 7.61 -3.62
N MET A 19 -13.23 7.18 -2.42
CA MET A 19 -12.46 5.95 -2.24
C MET A 19 -13.22 4.73 -2.77
N PHE A 20 -14.49 4.54 -2.43
CA PHE A 20 -15.27 3.40 -2.91
C PHE A 20 -15.51 3.44 -4.42
N ILE A 21 -15.82 4.61 -4.98
CA ILE A 21 -15.96 4.78 -6.44
C ILE A 21 -14.66 4.41 -7.14
N THR A 22 -13.52 4.93 -6.66
CA THR A 22 -12.22 4.67 -7.25
C THR A 22 -11.85 3.19 -7.15
N ILE A 23 -12.07 2.54 -6.00
CA ILE A 23 -11.82 1.10 -5.87
C ILE A 23 -12.71 0.29 -6.83
N ALA A 24 -14.00 0.62 -6.93
CA ALA A 24 -14.91 -0.05 -7.86
C ALA A 24 -14.44 0.09 -9.32
N LEU A 25 -13.99 1.30 -9.72
CA LEU A 25 -13.43 1.56 -11.05
C LEU A 25 -12.14 0.79 -11.30
N ILE A 26 -11.22 0.77 -10.33
CA ILE A 26 -9.96 0.00 -10.41
C ILE A 26 -10.28 -1.48 -10.63
N LEU A 27 -11.16 -2.06 -9.80
CA LEU A 27 -11.53 -3.47 -9.92
C LEU A 27 -12.21 -3.76 -11.26
N LEU A 28 -13.07 -2.87 -11.75
CA LEU A 28 -13.70 -2.98 -13.06
C LEU A 28 -12.67 -2.95 -14.19
N VAL A 29 -11.71 -2.02 -14.15
CA VAL A 29 -10.65 -1.89 -15.17
C VAL A 29 -9.79 -3.15 -15.19
N PHE A 30 -9.28 -3.61 -14.04
CA PHE A 30 -8.39 -4.78 -14.02
C PHE A 30 -9.12 -6.10 -14.29
N TYR A 31 -10.40 -6.20 -13.93
CA TYR A 31 -11.24 -7.31 -14.36
C TYR A 31 -11.44 -7.30 -15.89
N SER A 32 -11.67 -6.14 -16.49
CA SER A 32 -11.81 -6.00 -17.94
C SER A 32 -10.51 -6.36 -18.65
N LEU A 33 -9.36 -5.88 -18.17
CA LEU A 33 -8.03 -6.26 -18.67
C LEU A 33 -7.82 -7.78 -18.55
N LYS A 34 -8.25 -8.39 -17.44
CA LYS A 34 -8.16 -9.83 -17.28
C LYS A 34 -9.00 -10.57 -18.33
N LYS A 35 -10.22 -10.10 -18.61
CA LYS A 35 -11.08 -10.66 -19.67
C LYS A 35 -10.52 -10.47 -21.07
N MET A 36 -9.71 -9.43 -21.29
CA MET A 36 -8.97 -9.21 -22.54
C MET A 36 -7.71 -10.09 -22.67
N GLY A 37 -7.42 -10.96 -21.70
CA GLY A 37 -6.31 -11.91 -21.75
C GLY A 37 -5.01 -11.42 -21.11
N VAL A 38 -5.02 -10.29 -20.39
CA VAL A 38 -3.83 -9.82 -19.64
C VAL A 38 -3.48 -10.83 -18.54
N ASP A 39 -2.17 -11.07 -18.36
CA ASP A 39 -1.68 -12.02 -17.36
C ASP A 39 -2.07 -11.60 -15.92
N VAL A 40 -2.28 -12.60 -15.06
CA VAL A 40 -2.75 -12.38 -13.68
C VAL A 40 -1.74 -11.62 -12.84
N LEU A 41 -0.45 -11.67 -13.17
CA LEU A 41 0.58 -10.89 -12.49
C LEU A 41 0.29 -9.39 -12.62
N TYR A 42 0.09 -8.90 -13.84
CA TYR A 42 -0.09 -7.47 -14.10
C TYR A 42 -1.42 -6.97 -13.54
N THR A 43 -2.49 -7.76 -13.64
CA THR A 43 -3.80 -7.38 -13.08
C THR A 43 -3.76 -7.35 -11.55
N ARG A 44 -3.21 -8.37 -10.90
CA ARG A 44 -3.04 -8.41 -9.44
C ARG A 44 -2.14 -7.27 -8.93
N LYS A 45 -0.98 -7.07 -9.54
CA LYS A 45 -0.03 -6.03 -9.10
C LYS A 45 -0.51 -4.62 -9.46
N GLY A 46 -1.27 -4.46 -10.55
CA GLY A 46 -1.97 -3.23 -10.86
C GLY A 46 -3.05 -2.86 -9.82
N ILE A 47 -3.87 -3.83 -9.39
CA ILE A 47 -4.81 -3.63 -8.27
C ILE A 47 -4.05 -3.29 -6.98
N HIS A 48 -2.94 -3.97 -6.71
CA HIS A 48 -2.10 -3.75 -5.53
C HIS A 48 -1.53 -2.32 -5.46
N ILE A 49 -0.94 -1.83 -6.56
CA ILE A 49 -0.43 -0.45 -6.65
C ILE A 49 -1.58 0.55 -6.50
N SER A 50 -2.68 0.32 -7.23
CA SER A 50 -3.84 1.22 -7.21
C SER A 50 -4.52 1.27 -5.84
N ALA A 51 -4.53 0.15 -5.12
CA ALA A 51 -5.00 0.07 -3.74
C ALA A 51 -4.08 0.84 -2.78
N GLY A 52 -2.80 1.07 -3.11
CA GLY A 52 -1.92 1.97 -2.37
C GLY A 52 -2.21 3.44 -2.63
N CYS A 53 -2.65 3.80 -3.84
CA CYS A 53 -3.05 5.16 -4.18
C CYS A 53 -4.20 5.69 -3.30
N TYR A 54 -4.91 4.77 -2.65
CA TYR A 54 -5.84 5.05 -1.57
C TYR A 54 -5.34 6.10 -0.55
N SER A 55 -4.04 6.11 -0.20
CA SER A 55 -3.50 7.09 0.76
C SER A 55 -3.55 8.53 0.27
N PHE A 56 -3.61 8.78 -1.05
CA PHE A 56 -3.74 10.14 -1.59
C PHE A 56 -5.11 10.76 -1.29
N PHE A 57 -6.16 9.95 -1.10
CA PHE A 57 -7.47 10.46 -0.69
C PHE A 57 -7.44 11.05 0.72
N TRP A 58 -6.44 10.72 1.55
CA TRP A 58 -6.30 11.33 2.87
C TRP A 58 -5.95 12.82 2.81
N LEU A 59 -5.58 13.36 1.63
CA LEU A 59 -5.46 14.82 1.41
C LEU A 59 -6.82 15.53 1.50
N MET A 60 -7.92 14.81 1.31
CA MET A 60 -9.29 15.32 1.48
C MET A 60 -9.79 15.19 2.93
N ALA A 61 -9.06 14.45 3.78
CA ALA A 61 -9.46 14.18 5.14
C ALA A 61 -9.38 15.46 5.98
N SER A 62 -10.42 15.69 6.77
CA SER A 62 -10.43 16.72 7.80
C SER A 62 -9.33 16.48 8.83
N ASP A 63 -9.09 17.50 9.67
CA ASP A 63 -8.18 17.38 10.83
C ASP A 63 -8.86 16.75 12.05
N SER A 64 -10.10 16.29 11.90
CA SER A 64 -10.80 15.54 12.94
C SER A 64 -10.15 14.18 13.15
N GLN A 65 -10.05 13.77 14.41
CA GLN A 65 -9.63 12.40 14.74
C GLN A 65 -10.57 11.35 14.14
N TRP A 66 -11.82 11.71 13.82
CA TRP A 66 -12.78 10.81 13.17
C TRP A 66 -12.41 10.43 11.74
N ALA A 67 -11.65 11.28 11.04
CA ALA A 67 -11.31 11.06 9.63
C ALA A 67 -10.52 9.74 9.44
N ARG A 68 -9.67 9.37 10.41
CA ARG A 68 -8.90 8.11 10.37
C ARG A 68 -9.77 6.87 10.39
N TRP A 69 -10.87 6.91 11.14
CA TRP A 69 -11.80 5.79 11.25
C TRP A 69 -12.63 5.66 9.97
N ILE A 70 -13.07 6.79 9.41
CA ILE A 70 -13.78 6.82 8.13
C ILE A 70 -12.89 6.27 7.03
N ALA A 71 -11.64 6.70 6.96
CA ALA A 71 -10.69 6.19 6.01
C ALA A 71 -10.41 4.69 6.23
N ALA A 72 -10.33 4.19 7.46
CA ALA A 72 -10.12 2.76 7.69
C ALA A 72 -11.25 1.85 7.14
N ILE A 73 -12.43 2.40 6.80
CA ILE A 73 -13.59 1.61 6.35
C ILE A 73 -13.30 0.81 5.08
N PRO A 74 -12.85 1.37 3.93
CA PRO A 74 -12.63 0.57 2.74
C PRO A 74 -11.65 -0.60 2.95
N PRO A 75 -10.41 -0.42 3.48
CA PRO A 75 -9.52 -1.56 3.67
C PRO A 75 -10.09 -2.57 4.68
N ALA A 76 -10.80 -2.16 5.73
CA ALA A 76 -11.45 -3.07 6.68
C ALA A 76 -12.59 -3.89 6.03
N VAL A 77 -13.39 -3.26 5.16
CA VAL A 77 -14.40 -3.97 4.35
C VAL A 77 -13.73 -5.00 3.46
N PHE A 78 -12.60 -4.68 2.83
CA PHE A 78 -11.86 -5.64 2.01
C PHE A 78 -11.28 -6.81 2.81
N VAL A 79 -10.86 -6.59 4.06
CA VAL A 79 -10.50 -7.71 4.97
C VAL A 79 -11.65 -8.69 5.09
N LEU A 80 -12.87 -8.21 5.39
CA LEU A 80 -14.05 -9.05 5.50
C LEU A 80 -14.40 -9.73 4.16
N VAL A 81 -14.40 -8.97 3.06
CA VAL A 81 -14.71 -9.48 1.72
C VAL A 81 -13.75 -10.61 1.32
N PHE A 82 -12.44 -10.45 1.51
CA PHE A 82 -11.46 -11.47 1.17
C PHE A 82 -11.59 -12.73 2.03
N LEU A 83 -11.93 -12.60 3.32
CA LEU A 83 -12.23 -13.74 4.18
C LEU A 83 -13.49 -14.49 3.68
N LEU A 84 -14.58 -13.77 3.41
CA LEU A 84 -15.83 -14.37 2.94
C LEU A 84 -15.66 -15.09 1.59
N ILE A 85 -14.92 -14.50 0.65
CA ILE A 85 -14.61 -15.13 -0.65
C ILE A 85 -13.68 -16.33 -0.45
N GLY A 86 -12.62 -16.15 0.34
CA GLY A 86 -11.61 -17.17 0.58
C GLY A 86 -12.16 -18.45 1.18
N PHE A 87 -13.08 -18.33 2.13
CA PHE A 87 -13.81 -19.45 2.73
C PHE A 87 -15.04 -19.89 1.92
N LYS A 88 -15.20 -19.40 0.68
CA LYS A 88 -16.28 -19.75 -0.25
C LYS A 88 -17.69 -19.48 0.31
N LEU A 89 -17.83 -18.50 1.22
CA LEU A 89 -19.11 -18.08 1.80
C LEU A 89 -19.88 -17.16 0.86
N ILE A 90 -19.18 -16.40 0.00
CA ILE A 90 -19.78 -15.59 -1.07
C ILE A 90 -19.08 -15.87 -2.41
N PRO A 91 -19.83 -15.92 -3.53
CA PRO A 91 -19.24 -16.06 -4.85
C PRO A 91 -18.69 -14.71 -5.35
N ALA A 92 -17.45 -14.68 -5.82
CA ALA A 92 -16.83 -13.48 -6.38
C ALA A 92 -15.84 -13.80 -7.50
N LYS A 93 -16.34 -14.38 -8.59
CA LYS A 93 -15.50 -14.83 -9.71
C LYS A 93 -14.64 -13.70 -10.30
N SER A 94 -15.17 -12.48 -10.38
CA SER A 94 -14.42 -11.34 -10.92
C SER A 94 -13.16 -11.00 -10.13
N LEU A 95 -13.25 -11.02 -8.80
CA LEU A 95 -12.13 -10.78 -7.89
C LEU A 95 -11.13 -11.93 -7.96
N VAL A 96 -11.61 -13.19 -7.93
CA VAL A 96 -10.75 -14.37 -8.02
C VAL A 96 -9.99 -14.40 -9.34
N ASP A 97 -10.67 -14.19 -10.48
CA ASP A 97 -10.05 -14.19 -11.82
C ASP A 97 -8.92 -13.14 -11.94
N SER A 98 -9.07 -11.99 -11.29
CA SER A 98 -8.17 -10.84 -11.45
C SER A 98 -7.05 -10.76 -10.41
N MET A 99 -7.18 -11.49 -9.28
CA MET A 99 -6.27 -11.36 -8.15
C MET A 99 -5.67 -12.69 -7.67
N SER A 100 -6.31 -13.83 -7.89
CA SER A 100 -5.80 -15.14 -7.44
C SER A 100 -4.71 -15.65 -8.39
N ARG A 101 -3.55 -16.03 -7.85
CA ARG A 101 -2.45 -16.64 -8.60
C ARG A 101 -2.80 -18.03 -9.12
N THR A 102 -3.57 -18.77 -8.34
CA THR A 102 -3.91 -20.17 -8.61
C THR A 102 -5.29 -20.32 -9.25
N GLY A 103 -6.10 -19.25 -9.26
CA GLY A 103 -7.52 -19.31 -9.58
C GLY A 103 -8.40 -19.81 -8.43
N GLU A 104 -7.82 -20.19 -7.28
CA GLU A 104 -8.58 -20.59 -6.10
C GLU A 104 -8.95 -19.37 -5.24
N PRO A 105 -10.18 -19.31 -4.69
CA PRO A 105 -10.62 -18.23 -3.82
C PRO A 105 -9.74 -18.04 -2.58
N PHE A 106 -9.23 -19.13 -2.02
CA PHE A 106 -8.42 -19.10 -0.80
C PHE A 106 -7.09 -18.36 -0.97
N ASP A 107 -6.60 -18.17 -2.20
CA ASP A 107 -5.39 -17.39 -2.46
C ASP A 107 -5.53 -15.92 -2.03
N LEU A 108 -6.76 -15.38 -2.03
CA LEU A 108 -7.04 -14.01 -1.56
C LEU A 108 -6.81 -13.84 -0.05
N VAL A 109 -6.84 -14.91 0.73
CA VAL A 109 -6.62 -14.92 2.19
C VAL A 109 -5.13 -14.83 2.54
N LYS A 110 -4.24 -14.91 1.54
CA LYS A 110 -2.79 -14.82 1.71
C LYS A 110 -2.32 -13.37 1.66
N GLY A 111 -1.35 -13.04 0.82
CA GLY A 111 -0.76 -11.71 0.75
C GLY A 111 -1.78 -10.58 0.54
N THR A 112 -2.87 -10.81 -0.20
CA THR A 112 -3.90 -9.80 -0.46
C THR A 112 -4.66 -9.39 0.81
N LEU A 113 -5.09 -10.36 1.62
CA LEU A 113 -5.73 -10.08 2.92
C LEU A 113 -4.79 -9.33 3.85
N PHE A 114 -3.54 -9.79 3.95
CA PHE A 114 -2.54 -9.17 4.83
C PHE A 114 -2.24 -7.71 4.46
N TYR A 115 -2.22 -7.41 3.16
CA TYR A 115 -2.13 -6.04 2.69
C TYR A 115 -3.28 -5.17 3.23
N SER A 116 -4.54 -5.62 3.07
CA SER A 116 -5.70 -4.88 3.58
C SER A 116 -5.71 -4.73 5.11
N ILE A 117 -5.24 -5.74 5.84
CA ILE A 117 -5.08 -5.66 7.30
C ILE A 117 -4.07 -4.56 7.65
N ILE A 118 -2.88 -4.56 7.04
CA ILE A 118 -1.87 -3.53 7.32
C ILE A 118 -2.39 -2.14 6.96
N MET A 119 -3.03 -1.97 5.81
CA MET A 119 -3.61 -0.67 5.43
C MET A 119 -4.61 -0.18 6.48
N THR A 120 -5.46 -1.07 7.01
CA THR A 120 -6.41 -0.77 8.09
C THR A 120 -5.68 -0.36 9.38
N LEU A 121 -4.64 -1.09 9.78
CA LEU A 121 -3.86 -0.80 10.98
C LEU A 121 -3.11 0.53 10.87
N ILE A 122 -2.52 0.84 9.71
CA ILE A 122 -1.86 2.12 9.45
C ILE A 122 -2.89 3.26 9.57
N CYS A 123 -4.11 3.08 9.06
CA CYS A 123 -5.16 4.09 9.20
C CYS A 123 -5.45 4.40 10.67
N ILE A 124 -5.65 3.37 11.49
CA ILE A 124 -6.12 3.51 12.87
C ILE A 124 -5.00 4.05 13.78
N PHE A 125 -3.79 3.49 13.67
CA PHE A 125 -2.74 3.68 14.67
C PHE A 125 -1.69 4.74 14.28
N ILE A 126 -1.44 4.96 12.99
CA ILE A 126 -0.36 5.84 12.52
C ILE A 126 -0.92 7.10 11.87
N TRP A 127 -1.86 6.92 10.93
CA TRP A 127 -2.59 7.96 10.21
C TRP A 127 -1.69 8.95 9.44
N LYS A 128 -2.30 10.01 8.89
CA LYS A 128 -1.65 10.94 7.94
C LYS A 128 -0.63 11.88 8.58
N GLU A 129 -0.69 12.09 9.89
CA GLU A 129 0.20 13.02 10.60
C GLU A 129 1.60 12.43 10.82
N GLN A 130 1.78 11.13 10.62
CA GLN A 130 3.04 10.43 10.83
C GLN A 130 3.59 9.93 9.47
N PRO A 131 4.73 10.45 9.00
CA PRO A 131 5.23 10.15 7.66
C PRO A 131 5.60 8.67 7.48
N TRP A 132 5.94 7.96 8.56
CA TRP A 132 6.31 6.53 8.54
C TRP A 132 5.18 5.63 8.04
N GLY A 133 3.92 5.97 8.33
CA GLY A 133 2.77 5.25 7.82
C GLY A 133 2.66 5.40 6.31
N LEU A 134 2.80 6.63 5.81
CA LEU A 134 2.81 6.92 4.38
C LEU A 134 3.98 6.22 3.66
N ILE A 135 5.19 6.29 4.23
CA ILE A 135 6.37 5.60 3.70
C ILE A 135 6.14 4.09 3.66
N ALA A 136 5.62 3.49 4.72
CA ALA A 136 5.32 2.05 4.76
C ALA A 136 4.34 1.65 3.63
N ILE A 137 3.31 2.45 3.38
CA ILE A 137 2.37 2.24 2.26
C ILE A 137 3.10 2.34 0.92
N MET A 138 3.97 3.34 0.71
CA MET A 138 4.68 3.49 -0.56
C MET A 138 5.62 2.32 -0.83
N VAL A 139 6.31 1.81 0.20
CA VAL A 139 7.20 0.65 0.08
C VAL A 139 6.43 -0.61 -0.30
N VAL A 140 5.33 -0.91 0.40
CA VAL A 140 4.56 -2.14 0.16
C VAL A 140 3.67 -2.04 -1.08
N ALA A 141 3.12 -0.87 -1.42
CA ALA A 141 2.19 -0.74 -2.54
C ALA A 141 2.90 -0.49 -3.87
N TRP A 142 3.80 0.50 -3.92
CA TRP A 142 4.46 0.89 -5.15
C TRP A 142 5.75 0.10 -5.37
N GLY A 143 6.59 -0.02 -4.34
CA GLY A 143 7.83 -0.79 -4.38
C GLY A 143 7.60 -2.26 -4.71
N ASP A 144 6.95 -2.99 -3.80
CA ASP A 144 6.59 -4.40 -4.02
C ASP A 144 5.61 -4.58 -5.21
N GLY A 145 4.79 -3.57 -5.52
CA GLY A 145 3.93 -3.57 -6.68
C GLY A 145 4.69 -3.71 -8.01
N LEU A 146 5.71 -2.89 -8.22
CA LEU A 146 6.45 -2.83 -9.48
C LEU A 146 7.62 -3.82 -9.56
N ALA A 147 8.18 -4.24 -8.42
CA ALA A 147 9.36 -5.09 -8.40
C ALA A 147 9.19 -6.42 -9.13
N PRO A 148 8.09 -7.19 -8.98
CA PRO A 148 7.88 -8.42 -9.74
C PRO A 148 7.62 -8.18 -11.22
N ILE A 149 7.03 -7.03 -11.59
CA ILE A 149 6.81 -6.67 -13.00
C ILE A 149 8.15 -6.45 -13.68
N VAL A 150 9.03 -5.62 -13.11
CA VAL A 150 10.36 -5.39 -13.70
C VAL A 150 11.22 -6.65 -13.60
N GLY A 151 11.16 -7.35 -12.45
CA GLY A 151 11.93 -8.56 -12.23
C GLY A 151 11.60 -9.68 -13.22
N GLN A 152 10.33 -9.84 -13.61
CA GLN A 152 9.94 -10.83 -14.61
C GLN A 152 10.38 -10.44 -16.03
N ASN A 153 10.31 -9.15 -16.39
CA ASN A 153 10.57 -8.70 -17.76
C ASN A 153 12.05 -8.40 -18.04
N PHE A 154 12.81 -7.99 -17.03
CA PHE A 154 14.19 -7.50 -17.18
C PHE A 154 15.19 -8.15 -16.22
N GLY A 155 14.75 -9.01 -15.30
CA GLY A 155 15.62 -9.60 -14.29
C GLY A 155 16.61 -10.62 -14.88
N LYS A 156 17.90 -10.40 -14.63
CA LYS A 156 19.00 -11.27 -15.09
C LYS A 156 19.73 -11.89 -13.91
N ILE A 157 19.94 -11.13 -12.84
CA ILE A 157 20.68 -11.57 -11.66
C ILE A 157 19.72 -12.14 -10.64
N LYS A 158 19.64 -13.46 -10.58
CA LYS A 158 18.71 -14.20 -9.71
C LYS A 158 19.35 -14.55 -8.37
N TYR A 159 18.55 -14.51 -7.31
CA TYR A 159 18.91 -15.01 -5.99
C TYR A 159 17.68 -15.66 -5.34
N LYS A 160 17.89 -16.39 -4.23
CA LYS A 160 16.80 -17.05 -3.50
C LYS A 160 16.52 -16.32 -2.19
N SER A 161 15.24 -16.12 -1.88
CA SER A 161 14.81 -15.67 -0.55
C SER A 161 15.02 -16.76 0.50
N LEU A 162 14.77 -16.45 1.78
CA LEU A 162 14.92 -17.41 2.89
C LEU A 162 14.01 -18.63 2.76
N SER A 163 12.87 -18.50 2.06
CA SER A 163 11.95 -19.60 1.77
C SER A 163 12.29 -20.34 0.46
N GLY A 164 13.35 -19.96 -0.23
CA GLY A 164 13.77 -20.55 -1.50
C GLY A 164 13.05 -19.99 -2.74
N SER A 165 12.22 -18.95 -2.60
CA SER A 165 11.56 -18.31 -3.76
C SER A 165 12.59 -17.53 -4.59
N GLU A 166 12.49 -17.59 -5.91
CA GLU A 166 13.39 -16.88 -6.81
C GLU A 166 13.03 -15.39 -6.88
N LYS A 167 14.02 -14.53 -6.65
CA LYS A 167 13.95 -13.07 -6.73
C LYS A 167 15.06 -12.58 -7.67
N THR A 168 14.96 -11.34 -8.13
CA THR A 168 15.97 -10.73 -9.01
C THR A 168 16.50 -9.43 -8.42
N LEU A 169 17.79 -9.18 -8.64
CA LEU A 169 18.42 -7.94 -8.16
C LEU A 169 17.78 -6.71 -8.80
N GLU A 170 17.40 -6.81 -10.08
CA GLU A 170 16.71 -5.75 -10.81
C GLU A 170 15.32 -5.47 -10.22
N GLY A 171 14.61 -6.50 -9.77
CA GLY A 171 13.35 -6.35 -9.03
C GLY A 171 13.55 -5.60 -7.71
N SER A 172 14.54 -6.00 -6.90
CA SER A 172 14.84 -5.32 -5.63
C SER A 172 15.35 -3.89 -5.82
N LEU A 173 16.15 -3.63 -6.86
CA LEU A 173 16.57 -2.27 -7.22
C LEU A 173 15.37 -1.41 -7.63
N THR A 174 14.43 -1.99 -8.38
CA THR A 174 13.16 -1.34 -8.72
C THR A 174 12.37 -1.00 -7.47
N MET A 175 12.20 -1.96 -6.56
CA MET A 175 11.52 -1.73 -5.29
C MET A 175 12.14 -0.54 -4.55
N PHE A 176 13.47 -0.54 -4.39
CA PHE A 176 14.18 0.52 -3.70
C PHE A 176 13.94 1.89 -4.35
N LEU A 177 14.21 2.03 -5.66
CA LEU A 177 14.12 3.31 -6.36
C LEU A 177 12.68 3.85 -6.38
N VAL A 178 11.71 3.00 -6.72
CA VAL A 178 10.30 3.38 -6.75
C VAL A 178 9.84 3.81 -5.36
N SER A 179 10.16 3.01 -4.33
CA SER A 179 9.76 3.32 -2.96
C SER A 179 10.35 4.63 -2.47
N VAL A 180 11.61 4.94 -2.79
CA VAL A 180 12.25 6.22 -2.46
C VAL A 180 11.49 7.38 -3.12
N VAL A 181 11.24 7.29 -4.44
CA VAL A 181 10.56 8.36 -5.19
C VAL A 181 9.17 8.60 -4.64
N PHE A 182 8.35 7.55 -4.48
CA PHE A 182 6.98 7.69 -4.01
C PHE A 182 6.90 8.08 -2.53
N SER A 183 7.86 7.65 -1.70
CA SER A 183 7.96 8.11 -0.30
C SER A 183 8.28 9.60 -0.21
N TYR A 184 9.14 10.13 -1.08
CA TYR A 184 9.37 11.58 -1.14
C TYR A 184 8.13 12.32 -1.63
N VAL A 185 7.51 11.86 -2.72
CA VAL A 185 6.31 12.49 -3.29
C VAL A 185 5.18 12.55 -2.26
N ILE A 186 4.87 11.43 -1.58
CA ILE A 186 3.79 11.42 -0.60
C ILE A 186 4.13 12.30 0.61
N CYS A 187 5.36 12.28 1.12
CA CYS A 187 5.73 13.13 2.25
C CYS A 187 5.62 14.62 1.88
N LEU A 188 6.07 15.01 0.69
CA LEU A 188 5.94 16.39 0.20
C LEU A 188 4.46 16.79 0.01
N ALA A 189 3.63 15.90 -0.52
CA ALA A 189 2.20 16.16 -0.72
C ALA A 189 1.46 16.42 0.59
N PHE A 190 1.88 15.77 1.69
CA PHE A 190 1.35 15.98 3.04
C PHE A 190 2.05 17.10 3.82
N GLY A 191 2.91 17.89 3.16
CA GLY A 191 3.54 19.08 3.74
C GLY A 191 4.74 18.81 4.66
N PHE A 192 5.26 17.58 4.70
CA PHE A 192 6.46 17.28 5.49
C PHE A 192 7.70 17.96 4.90
N GLN A 193 8.54 18.52 5.78
CA GLN A 193 9.80 19.18 5.41
C GLN A 193 10.90 18.15 5.10
N VAL A 194 10.76 17.42 3.99
CA VAL A 194 11.63 16.29 3.60
C VAL A 194 13.12 16.66 3.56
N PHE A 195 13.44 17.81 2.98
CA PHE A 195 14.82 18.27 2.77
C PHE A 195 15.37 19.17 3.89
N SER A 196 14.70 19.24 5.04
CA SER A 196 15.20 19.96 6.20
C SER A 196 16.43 19.29 6.80
N MET A 197 17.48 20.07 7.03
CA MET A 197 18.71 19.60 7.67
C MET A 197 18.51 19.23 9.14
N THR A 198 17.55 19.86 9.82
CA THR A 198 17.27 19.62 11.24
C THR A 198 16.63 18.25 11.47
N ASN A 199 15.66 17.87 10.64
CA ASN A 199 14.90 16.63 10.82
C ASN A 199 15.50 15.44 10.05
N TRP A 200 16.36 15.68 9.06
CA TRP A 200 17.00 14.66 8.22
C TRP A 200 16.01 13.61 7.68
N LEU A 201 14.80 14.04 7.33
CA LEU A 201 13.74 13.10 6.92
C LEU A 201 14.12 12.37 5.63
N TRP A 202 14.80 13.05 4.71
CA TRP A 202 15.25 12.44 3.46
C TRP A 202 16.13 11.20 3.67
N GLY A 203 17.13 11.28 4.56
CA GLY A 203 18.02 10.14 4.80
C GLY A 203 17.35 9.04 5.63
N LYS A 204 16.40 9.40 6.51
CA LYS A 204 15.55 8.42 7.20
C LYS A 204 14.70 7.64 6.21
N ILE A 205 14.12 8.29 5.19
CA ILE A 205 13.40 7.62 4.10
C ILE A 205 14.31 6.60 3.41
N LEU A 206 15.54 6.97 3.04
CA LEU A 206 16.49 6.05 2.40
C LEU A 206 16.76 4.81 3.26
N ILE A 207 16.98 4.99 4.57
CA ILE A 207 17.23 3.89 5.50
C ILE A 207 16.00 2.97 5.62
N LEU A 208 14.82 3.55 5.82
CA LEU A 208 13.57 2.80 5.96
C LEU A 208 13.23 2.01 4.69
N VAL A 209 13.37 2.63 3.53
CA VAL A 209 13.13 2.00 2.23
C VAL A 209 14.16 0.90 1.95
N LEU A 210 15.44 1.14 2.26
CA LEU A 210 16.48 0.11 2.13
C LEU A 210 16.17 -1.10 3.00
N ALA A 211 15.81 -0.88 4.27
CA ALA A 211 15.45 -1.96 5.17
C ALA A 211 14.21 -2.73 4.69
N GLY A 212 13.16 -2.03 4.24
CA GLY A 212 11.98 -2.66 3.66
C GLY A 212 12.29 -3.48 2.41
N THR A 213 13.21 -3.00 1.55
CA THR A 213 13.65 -3.71 0.35
C THR A 213 14.45 -4.98 0.69
N ILE A 214 15.35 -4.90 1.68
CA ILE A 214 16.10 -6.06 2.15
C ILE A 214 15.14 -7.11 2.72
N VAL A 215 14.17 -6.69 3.54
CA VAL A 215 13.18 -7.59 4.12
C VAL A 215 12.30 -8.23 3.03
N GLU A 216 11.88 -7.48 2.01
CA GLU A 216 11.15 -8.05 0.88
C GLU A 216 11.97 -9.12 0.15
N GLY A 217 13.23 -8.84 -0.16
CA GLY A 217 14.11 -9.78 -0.87
C GLY A 217 14.36 -11.07 -0.08
N LEU A 218 14.39 -10.97 1.25
CA LEU A 218 14.58 -12.12 2.15
C LEU A 218 13.27 -12.83 2.49
N SER A 219 12.13 -12.15 2.39
CA SER A 219 10.85 -12.63 2.88
C SER A 219 10.35 -13.91 2.20
N PRO A 220 9.68 -14.79 2.95
CA PRO A 220 8.84 -15.82 2.37
C PRO A 220 7.69 -15.23 1.57
N THR A 221 7.27 -15.97 0.54
CA THR A 221 6.10 -15.61 -0.27
C THR A 221 4.87 -15.42 0.61
N ASP A 222 4.06 -14.39 0.31
CA ASP A 222 2.78 -14.04 0.93
C ASP A 222 2.82 -13.32 2.27
N ILE A 223 3.93 -13.36 3.02
CA ILE A 223 4.03 -12.63 4.29
C ILE A 223 4.83 -11.31 4.17
N ASP A 224 5.41 -11.05 3.00
CA ASP A 224 6.05 -9.80 2.59
C ASP A 224 5.18 -8.58 2.90
N ASN A 225 3.89 -8.66 2.59
CA ASN A 225 2.91 -7.61 2.83
C ASN A 225 2.69 -7.27 4.31
N ILE A 226 3.15 -8.10 5.25
CA ILE A 226 3.21 -7.78 6.69
C ILE A 226 4.61 -7.33 7.07
N MET A 227 5.63 -8.12 6.72
CA MET A 227 6.98 -7.93 7.24
C MET A 227 7.58 -6.60 6.77
N VAL A 228 7.38 -6.23 5.50
CA VAL A 228 7.90 -4.98 4.93
C VAL A 228 7.37 -3.74 5.67
N PRO A 229 6.04 -3.50 5.74
CA PRO A 229 5.51 -2.34 6.43
C PRO A 229 5.80 -2.39 7.94
N LEU A 230 5.79 -3.56 8.56
CA LEU A 230 6.15 -3.70 9.98
C LEU A 230 7.60 -3.29 10.23
N THR A 231 8.54 -3.71 9.38
CA THR A 231 9.94 -3.29 9.47
C THR A 231 10.09 -1.77 9.34
N VAL A 232 9.39 -1.15 8.38
CA VAL A 232 9.41 0.31 8.21
C VAL A 232 8.91 1.01 9.47
N VAL A 233 7.78 0.57 10.02
CA VAL A 233 7.19 1.17 11.22
C VAL A 233 8.08 0.94 12.45
N LEU A 234 8.55 -0.28 12.70
CA LEU A 234 9.37 -0.58 13.88
C LEU A 234 10.73 0.13 13.84
N LEU A 235 11.38 0.20 12.68
CA LEU A 235 12.62 0.96 12.54
C LEU A 235 12.38 2.45 12.70
N SER A 236 11.25 2.99 12.21
CA SER A 236 10.91 4.40 12.45
C SER A 236 10.77 4.70 13.95
N TRP A 237 10.15 3.79 14.71
CA TRP A 237 10.09 3.83 16.17
C TRP A 237 11.51 3.82 16.77
N ALA A 238 12.37 2.87 16.38
CA ALA A 238 13.73 2.75 16.91
C ALA A 238 14.62 3.99 16.66
N PHE A 239 14.43 4.69 15.54
CA PHE A 239 15.15 5.93 15.23
C PHE A 239 14.63 7.17 16.00
N GLY A 240 13.75 6.99 16.99
CA GLY A 240 13.23 8.09 17.81
C GLY A 240 12.34 9.04 17.01
N LEU A 241 11.73 8.57 15.92
CA LEU A 241 10.93 9.39 15.01
C LEU A 241 9.51 9.63 15.52
N TYR A 242 9.27 9.49 16.82
CA TYR A 242 7.98 9.75 17.38
C TYR A 242 7.67 11.24 17.26
N TRP A 243 6.49 11.55 16.72
CA TRP A 243 5.91 12.88 16.79
C TRP A 243 6.78 13.97 16.13
N LEU A 244 7.13 13.78 14.84
CA LEU A 244 7.31 14.97 14.00
C LEU A 244 5.94 15.64 13.89
N ASN A 245 5.67 16.57 14.80
CA ASN A 245 4.53 17.45 14.66
C ASN A 245 4.78 18.27 13.38
N PRO A 246 3.94 18.18 12.34
CA PRO A 246 4.12 19.00 11.14
C PRO A 246 4.02 20.51 11.44
N LEU A 247 3.64 20.89 12.66
CA LEU A 247 3.43 22.26 13.14
C LEU A 247 4.39 22.70 14.27
N ALA A 248 5.47 21.98 14.55
CA ALA A 248 6.53 22.44 15.46
C ALA A 248 7.70 23.08 14.71
#